data_AF-A0A0J7KJH5-F1
#
_entry.id   AF-A0A0J7KJH5-F1
#
_cell.length_a   1.000
_cell.length_b   1.000
_cell.length_c   1.000
_cell.angle_alpha   90.00
_cell.angle_beta   90.00
_cell.angle_gamma   90.00
#
_symmetry.space_group_name_H-M   'P 1'
#
loop_
_entity.id
_entity.type
_entity.pdbx_description
1 polymer ?
#
loop_
_entity_poly.entity_id
_entity_poly.type
_entity_poly.pdbx_seq_one_letter_code
_entity_poly.pdbx_strand_id
1 'polypeptide(L)'
;MVIVSTCFPHKDIHKQSWMSPGYGTANQIDYIIMEAKHNSDIMDVRSYRGANVDSDHYLVIAKIRSRITTMKEEKKISQKRFETDWLECGL
;
A
#
# COMPACT_ATOMS: atom_id res chain seq x y z
N MET A 1 7.52 11.76 -14.13
CA MET A 1 6.76 11.82 -12.86
C MET A 1 5.30 12.13 -13.20
N VAL A 2 4.33 11.48 -12.57
CA VAL A 2 2.90 11.58 -12.90
C VAL A 2 2.11 11.94 -11.64
N ILE A 3 1.22 12.92 -11.73
CA ILE A 3 0.29 13.28 -10.65
C ILE A 3 -0.89 12.31 -10.72
N VAL A 4 -0.83 11.22 -9.96
CA VAL A 4 -1.82 10.14 -10.07
C VAL A 4 -3.17 10.50 -9.45
N SER A 5 -3.22 11.48 -8.55
CA SER A 5 -4.47 11.98 -7.95
C SER A 5 -5.44 12.65 -8.94
N THR A 6 -5.00 12.94 -10.16
CA THR A 6 -5.84 13.54 -11.21
C THR A 6 -6.07 12.61 -12.41
N CYS A 7 -5.52 11.39 -12.39
CA CYS A 7 -5.59 10.45 -13.50
C CYS A 7 -6.92 9.68 -13.59
N PHE A 8 -7.72 9.67 -12.52
CA PHE A 8 -8.94 8.87 -12.44
C PHE A 8 -10.20 9.75 -12.49
N PRO A 9 -11.19 9.41 -13.34
CA PRO A 9 -12.43 10.17 -13.43
C PRO A 9 -13.30 9.92 -12.19
N HIS A 10 -13.32 10.90 -11.29
CA HIS A 10 -14.10 10.85 -10.06
C HIS A 10 -15.09 12.02 -9.96
N LYS A 11 -16.12 11.85 -9.13
CA LYS A 11 -16.93 12.98 -8.63
C LYS A 11 -16.05 13.89 -7.76
N ASP A 12 -16.33 15.19 -7.72
CA ASP A 12 -15.50 16.13 -6.98
C ASP A 12 -15.43 15.82 -5.48
N ILE A 13 -16.48 15.23 -4.91
CA ILE A 13 -16.50 14.72 -3.54
C ILE A 13 -15.41 13.65 -3.24
N HIS A 14 -14.75 13.11 -4.26
CA HIS A 14 -13.67 12.13 -4.13
C HIS A 14 -12.32 12.68 -4.62
N LYS A 15 -12.25 13.96 -5.02
CA LYS A 15 -11.02 14.64 -5.42
C LYS A 15 -10.50 15.59 -4.34
N GLN A 16 -11.39 16.24 -3.60
CA GLN A 16 -11.01 17.22 -2.58
C GLN A 16 -10.33 16.53 -1.39
N SER A 17 -9.20 17.05 -0.94
CA SER A 17 -8.43 16.52 0.19
C SER A 17 -8.54 17.39 1.44
N TRP A 18 -9.14 18.58 1.34
CA TRP A 18 -9.26 19.53 2.43
C TRP A 18 -10.57 20.31 2.35
N MET A 19 -11.09 20.70 3.51
CA MET A 19 -12.29 21.52 3.66
C MET A 19 -12.02 22.70 4.57
N SER A 20 -12.31 23.92 4.09
CA SER A 20 -12.14 25.13 4.89
C SER A 20 -12.97 25.08 6.17
N PRO A 21 -12.44 25.54 7.32
CA PRO A 21 -13.22 25.78 8.52
C PRO A 21 -14.43 26.67 8.19
N GLY A 22 -15.65 26.19 8.44
CA GLY A 22 -16.89 26.87 8.03
C GLY A 22 -17.59 26.27 6.80
N TYR A 23 -17.14 25.12 6.29
CA TYR A 23 -17.85 24.24 5.34
C TYR A 23 -18.20 24.81 3.96
N GLY A 24 -17.65 25.97 3.58
CA GLY A 24 -17.98 26.62 2.30
C GLY A 24 -17.16 26.13 1.10
N THR A 25 -15.89 25.77 1.32
CA THR A 25 -14.94 25.51 0.22
C THR A 25 -14.18 24.22 0.47
N ALA A 26 -14.09 23.38 -0.56
CA ALA A 26 -13.30 22.16 -0.53
C ALA A 26 -12.29 22.19 -1.68
N ASN A 27 -11.03 21.85 -1.36
CA ASN A 27 -9.90 21.96 -2.28
C ASN A 27 -9.09 20.65 -2.32
N GLN A 28 -8.37 20.44 -3.42
CA GLN A 28 -7.38 19.37 -3.58
C GLN A 28 -5.99 19.98 -3.34
N ILE A 29 -5.46 19.80 -2.13
CA ILE A 29 -4.15 20.33 -1.72
C ILE A 29 -3.11 19.22 -1.45
N ASP A 30 -3.57 17.98 -1.29
CA ASP A 30 -2.74 16.80 -1.11
C ASP A 30 -2.71 15.97 -2.40
N TYR A 31 -1.51 15.66 -2.88
CA TYR A 31 -1.30 14.92 -4.12
C TYR A 31 -0.42 13.69 -3.90
N ILE A 32 -0.82 12.59 -4.53
CA ILE A 32 0.00 11.40 -4.67
C ILE A 32 0.66 11.47 -6.04
N ILE A 33 1.97 11.28 -6.03
CA ILE A 33 2.82 11.37 -7.22
C ILE A 33 3.56 10.05 -7.38
N MET A 34 3.71 9.61 -8.62
CA MET A 34 4.38 8.35 -8.95
C MET A 34 5.38 8.53 -10.08
N GLU A 35 6.44 7.71 -10.08
CA GLU A 35 7.34 7.61 -11.21
C GLU A 35 6.60 7.02 -12.42
N ALA A 36 6.87 7.54 -13.63
CA ALA A 36 6.12 7.16 -14.82
C ALA A 36 6.21 5.66 -15.14
N LYS A 37 7.33 5.01 -14.82
CA LYS A 37 7.52 3.56 -15.03
C LYS A 37 6.57 2.69 -14.20
N HIS A 38 6.05 3.22 -13.09
CA HIS A 38 5.11 2.52 -12.20
C HIS A 38 3.66 2.96 -12.41
N ASN A 39 3.38 3.84 -13.37
CA ASN A 39 2.02 4.38 -13.57
C ASN A 39 0.97 3.30 -13.90
N SER A 40 1.37 2.15 -14.42
CA SER A 40 0.44 1.03 -14.65
C SER A 40 0.12 0.21 -13.40
N ASP A 41 0.84 0.43 -12.30
CA ASP A 41 0.60 -0.23 -11.01
C ASP A 41 -0.42 0.53 -10.16
N ILE A 42 -0.66 1.83 -10.42
CA ILE A 42 -1.74 2.55 -9.74
C ILE A 42 -3.10 2.15 -10.31
N MET A 43 -4.00 1.70 -9.44
CA MET A 43 -5.34 1.23 -9.81
C MET A 43 -6.43 2.27 -9.55
N ASP A 44 -6.26 3.10 -8.51
CA ASP A 44 -7.18 4.19 -8.16
C ASP A 44 -6.50 5.16 -7.19
N VAL A 45 -6.89 6.43 -7.24
CA VAL A 45 -6.55 7.44 -6.22
C VAL A 45 -7.79 8.29 -5.93
N ARG A 46 -8.15 8.42 -4.66
CA ARG A 46 -9.33 9.18 -4.24
C ARG A 46 -9.28 9.62 -2.78
N SER A 47 -10.04 10.66 -2.46
CA SER A 47 -10.34 11.05 -1.08
C SER A 47 -11.45 10.19 -0.49
N TYR A 48 -11.27 9.81 0.77
CA TYR A 48 -12.14 8.92 1.54
C TYR A 48 -12.82 9.70 2.67
N ARG A 49 -13.99 10.27 2.35
CA ARG A 49 -14.77 11.15 3.25
C ARG A 49 -15.45 10.42 4.42
N GLY A 50 -15.45 9.09 4.43
CA GLY A 50 -16.06 8.29 5.50
C GLY A 50 -15.13 8.04 6.68
N ALA A 51 -13.83 8.35 6.56
CA ALA A 51 -12.89 8.25 7.66
C ALA A 51 -12.97 9.50 8.55
N ASN A 52 -13.01 9.30 9.86
CA ASN A 52 -12.78 10.37 10.82
C ASN A 52 -11.27 10.51 11.06
N VAL A 53 -10.69 11.64 10.65
CA VAL A 53 -9.25 11.94 10.80
C VAL A 53 -9.00 13.01 11.87
N ASP A 54 -10.07 13.54 12.50
CA ASP A 54 -10.00 14.66 13.47
C ASP A 54 -9.19 15.86 12.94
N SER A 55 -9.38 16.15 11.65
CA SER A 55 -8.72 17.20 10.89
C SER A 55 -9.69 17.77 9.85
N ASP A 56 -9.39 18.97 9.38
CA ASP A 56 -10.00 19.59 8.20
C ASP A 56 -9.59 18.91 6.87
N HIS A 57 -8.68 17.92 6.93
CA HIS A 57 -8.30 17.08 5.81
C HIS A 57 -9.16 15.80 5.68
N TYR A 58 -9.41 15.43 4.42
CA TYR A 58 -9.90 14.12 4.04
C TYR A 58 -8.74 13.16 3.79
N LEU A 59 -8.89 11.92 4.25
CA LEU A 59 -7.93 10.86 3.97
C LEU A 59 -7.82 10.60 2.46
N VAL A 60 -6.63 10.77 1.87
CA VAL A 60 -6.38 10.41 0.47
C VAL A 60 -5.82 8.98 0.40
N ILE A 61 -6.42 8.15 -0.43
CA ILE A 61 -6.08 6.72 -0.57
C ILE A 61 -5.65 6.44 -2.01
N ALA A 62 -4.55 5.71 -2.15
CA ALA A 62 -4.12 5.08 -3.40
C ALA A 62 -4.31 3.57 -3.31
N LYS A 63 -4.94 2.97 -4.32
CA LYS A 63 -4.97 1.53 -4.53
C LYS A 63 -3.89 1.15 -5.51
N ILE A 64 -2.90 0.37 -5.07
CA ILE A 64 -1.73 -0.01 -5.88
C ILE A 64 -1.71 -1.52 -6.07
N ARG A 65 -1.40 -1.97 -7.28
CA ARG A 65 -1.11 -3.37 -7.59
C ARG A 65 0.35 -3.64 -7.26
N SER A 66 0.59 -4.40 -6.19
CA SER A 66 1.93 -4.86 -5.86
C SER A 66 2.37 -5.99 -6.80
N ARG A 67 3.60 -5.89 -7.32
CA ARG A 67 4.27 -6.93 -8.12
C ARG A 67 5.51 -7.47 -7.41
N ILE A 68 5.36 -7.84 -6.14
CA ILE A 68 6.46 -8.46 -5.39
C ILE A 68 6.64 -9.89 -5.88
N THR A 69 7.82 -10.17 -6.42
CA THR A 69 8.27 -11.53 -6.67
C THR A 69 8.87 -12.09 -5.39
N THR A 70 8.37 -13.24 -4.92
CA THR A 70 8.99 -13.94 -3.79
C THR A 70 10.32 -14.54 -4.27
N MET A 71 11.43 -14.06 -3.72
CA MET A 71 12.71 -14.76 -3.87
C MET A 71 12.67 -16.01 -2.99
N LYS A 72 12.60 -17.20 -3.62
CA LYS A 72 12.80 -18.46 -2.90
C LYS A 72 14.28 -18.56 -2.57
N GLU A 73 14.65 -18.33 -1.31
CA GLU A 73 15.93 -18.81 -0.82
C GLU A 73 15.89 -20.34 -0.86
N GLU A 74 16.69 -20.94 -1.75
CA GLU A 74 16.96 -22.38 -1.70
C GLU A 74 17.72 -22.66 -0.39
N LYS A 75 17.00 -22.96 0.69
CA LYS A 75 17.61 -23.58 1.86
C LYS A 75 18.18 -24.91 1.40
N LYS A 76 19.50 -24.98 1.18
CA LYS A 76 20.23 -26.25 1.21
C LYS A 76 20.05 -26.84 2.60
N ILE A 77 18.99 -27.60 2.80
CA ILE A 77 18.84 -28.46 3.97
C ILE A 77 19.90 -29.55 3.77
N SER A 78 21.10 -29.34 4.31
CA SER A 78 22.01 -30.46 4.51
C SER A 78 21.31 -31.36 5.53
N GLN A 79 20.76 -32.49 5.09
CA GLN A 79 20.26 -33.51 6.00
C GLN A 79 21.45 -34.01 6.83
N LYS A 80 21.63 -33.47 8.05
CA LYS A 80 22.52 -34.08 9.02
C LYS A 80 21.79 -35.30 9.58
N ARG A 81 22.29 -36.49 9.25
CA ARG A 81 21.88 -37.74 9.88
C ARG A 81 22.47 -37.73 11.29
N PHE A 82 21.62 -37.72 12.31
CA PHE A 82 22.07 -37.88 13.70
C PHE A 82 22.25 -39.37 13.96
N GLU A 83 23.44 -39.74 14.43
CA GLU A 83 23.81 -41.11 14.76
C GLU A 83 23.17 -41.49 16.11
N THR A 84 22.29 -42.49 16.09
CA THR A 84 21.43 -42.89 17.23
C THR A 84 22.02 -44.01 18.08
N ASP A 85 23.27 -44.40 17.83
CA ASP A 85 23.93 -45.56 18.45
C ASP A 85 24.07 -45.47 19.97
N TRP A 86 23.88 -44.28 20.56
CA TRP A 86 23.93 -44.08 22.00
C TRP A 86 22.67 -44.54 22.77
N LEU A 87 21.60 -44.92 22.08
CA LEU A 87 20.31 -45.27 22.72
C LEU A 87 20.12 -46.77 23.00
N GLU A 88 21.04 -47.66 22.60
CA GLU A 88 20.88 -49.11 22.78
C GLU A 88 21.65 -49.74 23.96
N CYS A 89 22.50 -48.98 24.66
CA CYS A 89 23.21 -49.49 25.84
C CYS A 89 22.39 -49.28 27.12
N GLY A 90 21.41 -50.17 27.36
CA GLY A 90 20.63 -50.15 28.60
C GLY A 90 19.51 -51.20 28.67
N LEU A 91 19.82 -52.47 28.39
CA LEU A 91 19.04 -53.63 28.84
C LEU A 91 19.97 -54.64 29.53
#